data_AF-A0A9P1MR35-F1
#
_entry.id   AF-A0A9P1MR35-F1
#
_cell.length_a   1.000
_cell.length_b   1.000
_cell.length_c   1.000
_cell.angle_alpha   90.00
_cell.angle_beta   90.00
_cell.angle_gamma   90.00
#
_symmetry.space_group_name_H-M   'P 1'
#
loop_
_entity.id
_entity.type
_entity.pdbx_description
1 polymer ?
#
loop_
_entity_poly.entity_id
_entity_poly.type
_entity_poly.pdbx_seq_one_letter_code
_entity_poly.pdbx_strand_id
1 'polypeptide(L)'
;MYSAVLKPEKDLPALTNLDLLALVDVLEIKYFRGIFMRDSLPPQGIEEKEVGKVNLDSSSGKGTHWVCYSRNEKKIYYFDSFGLDPPIELQKYLKDKNKKSVIECQHFFFVHLSVSQIYC
;
A
#
# COMPACT_ATOMS: atom_id res chain seq x y z
N MET A 1 3.64 -27.12 -35.01
CA MET A 1 2.28 -27.02 -34.48
C MET A 1 2.24 -27.63 -33.09
N TYR A 2 2.66 -26.88 -32.06
CA TYR A 2 2.36 -27.15 -30.64
C TYR A 2 2.42 -25.81 -29.92
N SER A 3 1.32 -25.07 -29.97
CA SER A 3 1.09 -23.97 -29.03
C SER A 3 0.81 -24.59 -27.67
N ALA A 4 1.80 -24.60 -26.79
CA ALA A 4 1.55 -24.80 -25.36
C ALA A 4 0.79 -23.55 -24.88
N VAL A 5 -0.55 -23.64 -24.92
CA VAL A 5 -1.41 -22.69 -24.23
C VAL A 5 -1.10 -22.88 -22.75
N LEU A 6 -0.33 -21.95 -22.18
CA LEU A 6 -0.15 -21.83 -20.75
C LEU A 6 -1.55 -21.75 -20.15
N LYS A 7 -1.96 -22.79 -19.44
CA LYS A 7 -3.19 -22.75 -18.65
C LYS A 7 -3.01 -21.63 -17.62
N PRO A 8 -3.97 -20.71 -17.45
CA PRO A 8 -3.87 -19.71 -16.40
C PRO A 8 -3.66 -20.47 -15.08
N GLU A 9 -2.53 -20.17 -14.45
CA GLU A 9 -2.16 -20.75 -13.18
C GLU A 9 -3.29 -20.46 -12.18
N LYS A 10 -3.69 -21.50 -11.45
CA LYS A 10 -4.83 -21.53 -10.54
C LYS A 10 -4.88 -20.27 -9.67
N ASP A 11 -6.10 -19.77 -9.44
CA ASP A 11 -6.41 -18.66 -8.53
C ASP A 11 -5.52 -18.70 -7.28
N LEU A 12 -4.48 -17.86 -7.26
CA LEU A 12 -3.64 -17.74 -6.08
C LEU A 12 -4.54 -17.26 -4.94
N PRO A 13 -4.53 -17.95 -3.78
CA PRO A 13 -5.35 -17.53 -2.66
C PRO A 13 -4.97 -16.09 -2.27
N ALA A 14 -5.96 -15.29 -1.89
CA ALA A 14 -5.72 -13.95 -1.40
C ALA A 14 -4.74 -13.99 -0.22
N LEU A 15 -3.73 -13.11 -0.26
CA LEU A 15 -2.73 -13.02 0.81
C LEU A 15 -3.40 -12.59 2.11
N THR A 16 -3.05 -13.29 3.19
CA THR A 16 -3.44 -12.89 4.54
C THR A 16 -2.53 -11.78 5.06
N ASN A 17 -2.92 -11.14 6.16
CA ASN A 17 -2.05 -10.18 6.85
C ASN A 17 -0.72 -10.80 7.28
N LEU A 18 -0.69 -12.11 7.59
CA LEU A 18 0.53 -12.82 7.95
C LEU A 18 1.48 -12.97 6.75
N ASP A 19 0.94 -13.28 5.57
CA ASP A 19 1.74 -13.38 4.35
C ASP A 19 2.34 -12.03 3.97
N LEU A 20 1.57 -10.94 4.14
CA LEU A 20 2.05 -9.58 3.91
C LEU A 20 3.17 -9.18 4.86
N LEU A 21 3.08 -9.56 6.15
CA LEU A 21 4.15 -9.33 7.13
C LEU A 21 5.40 -10.13 6.79
N ALA A 22 5.25 -11.39 6.38
CA ALA A 22 6.38 -12.21 5.94
C ALA A 22 7.09 -11.59 4.72
N LEU A 23 6.33 -11.02 3.77
CA LEU A 23 6.89 -10.31 2.63
C LEU A 23 7.64 -9.05 3.02
N VAL A 24 7.13 -8.29 4.00
CA VAL A 24 7.81 -7.11 4.56
C VAL A 24 9.19 -7.48 5.11
N ASP A 25 9.26 -8.60 5.84
CA ASP A 25 10.51 -9.10 6.43
C ASP A 25 11.49 -9.57 5.35
N VAL A 26 11.01 -10.39 4.40
CA VAL A 26 11.83 -10.92 3.29
C VAL A 26 12.39 -9.82 2.40
N LEU A 27 11.63 -8.73 2.21
CA LEU A 27 12.03 -7.60 1.38
C LEU A 27 12.75 -6.51 2.17
N GLU A 28 12.96 -6.71 3.47
CA GLU A 28 13.62 -5.77 4.37
C GLU A 28 13.06 -4.35 4.30
N ILE A 29 11.72 -4.23 4.25
CA ILE A 29 11.04 -2.93 4.14
C ILE A 29 11.24 -2.15 5.45
N LYS A 30 12.16 -1.18 5.40
CA LYS A 30 12.45 -0.29 6.54
C LYS A 30 11.28 0.65 6.81
N TYR A 31 11.11 0.98 8.09
CA TYR A 31 10.06 1.90 8.57
C TYR A 31 8.63 1.44 8.25
N PHE A 32 8.43 0.13 8.09
CA PHE A 32 7.11 -0.44 7.92
C PHE A 32 6.29 -0.23 9.19
N ARG A 33 5.22 0.53 9.07
CA ARG A 33 4.34 0.92 10.16
C ARG A 33 3.27 -0.12 10.44
N GLY A 34 2.77 -0.75 9.39
CA GLY A 34 1.72 -1.75 9.51
C GLY A 34 0.77 -1.78 8.33
N ILE A 35 -0.21 -2.67 8.50
CA ILE A 35 -1.33 -2.87 7.59
C ILE A 35 -2.58 -2.33 8.30
N PHE A 36 -3.27 -1.40 7.67
CA PHE A 36 -4.41 -0.71 8.26
C PHE A 36 -5.65 -0.84 7.40
N MET A 37 -6.82 -0.78 8.01
CA MET A 37 -8.09 -0.45 7.37
C MET A 37 -8.26 1.08 7.36
N ARG A 38 -9.08 1.61 6.44
CA ARG A 38 -9.27 3.06 6.22
C ARG A 38 -9.59 3.84 7.49
N ASP A 39 -10.36 3.23 8.40
CA ASP A 39 -10.84 3.79 9.67
C ASP A 39 -9.97 3.42 10.89
N SER A 40 -8.89 2.68 10.68
CA SER A 40 -7.99 2.20 11.75
C SER A 40 -6.58 2.80 11.66
N LEU A 41 -6.42 3.89 10.90
CA LEU A 41 -5.15 4.61 10.80
C LEU A 41 -4.73 5.18 12.17
N PRO A 42 -3.42 5.19 12.49
CA PRO A 42 -2.94 5.69 13.77
C PRO A 42 -3.42 7.12 14.08
N PRO A 43 -4.05 7.37 15.24
CA PRO A 43 -4.57 8.70 15.58
C PRO A 43 -3.47 9.74 15.83
N GLN A 44 -2.22 9.29 16.05
CA GLN A 44 -1.06 10.16 16.21
C GLN A 44 -0.67 10.87 14.90
N GLY A 45 -1.19 10.41 13.76
CA GLY A 45 -0.80 10.87 12.43
C GLY A 45 0.47 10.17 11.93
N ILE A 46 0.88 10.55 10.72
CA ILE A 46 2.02 9.94 10.03
C ILE A 46 3.38 10.39 10.60
N GLU A 47 4.32 9.45 10.77
CA GLU A 47 5.70 9.73 11.20
C GLU A 47 6.55 10.39 10.10
N GLU A 48 7.77 10.86 10.41
CA GLU A 48 8.65 11.49 9.42
C GLU A 48 9.16 10.51 8.36
N LYS A 49 9.31 9.24 8.72
CA LYS A 49 9.66 8.13 7.81
C LYS A 49 8.74 6.98 8.11
N GLU A 50 7.91 6.62 7.14
CA GLU A 50 6.84 5.64 7.36
C GLU A 50 6.48 4.94 6.04
N VAL A 51 6.23 3.65 6.08
CA VAL A 51 5.65 2.89 4.97
C VAL A 51 4.46 2.11 5.50
N GLY A 52 3.33 2.15 4.79
CA GLY A 52 2.15 1.42 5.20
C GLY A 52 1.32 0.92 4.04
N LYS A 53 0.56 -0.13 4.31
CA LYS A 53 -0.46 -0.66 3.41
C LYS A 53 -1.83 -0.40 4.00
N VAL A 54 -2.77 0.07 3.20
CA VAL A 54 -4.11 0.46 3.64
C VAL A 54 -5.16 -0.24 2.81
N ASN A 55 -6.14 -0.86 3.44
CA ASN A 55 -7.38 -1.25 2.78
C ASN A 55 -8.33 -0.06 2.77
N LEU A 56 -8.89 0.30 1.61
CA LEU A 56 -9.85 1.39 1.48
C LEU A 56 -11.25 1.06 2.00
N ASP A 57 -11.50 -0.20 2.40
CA ASP A 57 -12.70 -0.60 3.13
C ASP A 57 -12.63 -0.22 4.62
N SER A 58 -13.77 -0.24 5.31
CA SER A 58 -13.81 -0.10 6.77
C SER A 58 -13.38 -1.39 7.48
N SER A 59 -13.00 -1.27 8.74
CA SER A 59 -12.65 -2.40 9.61
C SER A 59 -13.77 -3.44 9.80
N SER A 60 -15.03 -3.03 9.61
CA SER A 60 -16.21 -3.91 9.59
C SER A 60 -16.44 -4.64 8.26
N GLY A 61 -15.74 -4.21 7.21
CA GLY A 61 -15.85 -4.76 5.86
C GLY A 61 -14.94 -5.96 5.62
N LYS A 62 -15.06 -6.55 4.44
CA LYS A 62 -14.24 -7.71 4.05
C LYS A 62 -12.91 -7.29 3.40
N GLY A 63 -12.74 -6.01 3.10
CA GLY A 63 -11.65 -5.49 2.30
C GLY A 63 -12.03 -5.42 0.83
N THR A 64 -11.86 -4.25 0.21
CA THR A 64 -12.30 -3.99 -1.17
C THR A 64 -11.14 -3.63 -2.08
N HIS A 65 -10.22 -2.82 -1.59
CA HIS A 65 -9.10 -2.32 -2.37
C HIS A 65 -7.89 -2.03 -1.49
N TRP A 66 -6.71 -2.45 -1.91
CA TRP A 66 -5.47 -2.23 -1.18
C TRP A 66 -4.61 -1.19 -1.88
N VAL A 67 -4.08 -0.26 -1.09
CA VAL A 67 -3.20 0.81 -1.55
C VAL A 67 -1.98 0.90 -0.65
N CYS A 68 -0.91 1.49 -1.15
CA CYS A 68 0.32 1.68 -0.40
C CYS A 68 0.65 3.17 -0.27
N TYR A 69 1.25 3.55 0.84
CA TYR A 69 1.84 4.87 1.00
C TYR A 69 3.25 4.76 1.60
N SER A 70 4.05 5.78 1.31
CA SER A 70 5.33 5.98 1.96
C SER A 70 5.54 7.46 2.22
N ARG A 71 6.10 7.80 3.37
CA ARG A 71 6.63 9.12 3.65
C ARG A 71 8.13 9.04 3.88
N ASN A 72 8.83 9.98 3.25
CA ASN A 72 10.22 10.26 3.53
C ASN A 72 10.37 11.77 3.74
N GLU A 73 10.43 12.17 5.00
CA GLU A 73 10.54 13.55 5.49
C GLU A 73 9.40 14.45 5.01
N LYS A 74 9.59 15.18 3.92
CA LYS A 74 8.61 16.13 3.33
C LYS A 74 7.88 15.58 2.11
N LYS A 75 8.33 14.44 1.58
CA LYS A 75 7.73 13.80 0.41
C LYS A 75 6.86 12.63 0.83
N ILE A 76 5.67 12.58 0.23
CA ILE A 76 4.72 11.50 0.45
C ILE A 76 4.43 10.88 -0.91
N TYR A 77 4.55 9.57 -0.96
CA TYR A 77 4.24 8.74 -2.12
C TYR A 77 2.97 7.97 -1.82
N TYR A 78 2.05 8.00 -2.76
CA TYR A 78 0.84 7.21 -2.74
C TYR A 78 0.80 6.34 -4.00
N PHE A 79 0.48 5.06 -3.81
CA PHE A 79 0.37 4.09 -4.88
C PHE A 79 -0.99 3.39 -4.84
N ASP A 80 -1.65 3.42 -5.99
CA ASP A 80 -2.92 2.77 -6.28
C ASP A 80 -2.82 2.16 -7.69
N SER A 81 -3.07 0.86 -7.83
CA SER A 81 -3.03 0.15 -9.12
C SER A 81 -3.98 0.73 -10.16
N PHE A 82 -5.11 1.29 -9.73
CA PHE A 82 -6.09 1.90 -10.62
C PHE A 82 -5.71 3.34 -10.99
N GLY A 83 -4.63 3.88 -10.41
CA GLY A 83 -4.19 5.26 -10.64
C GLY A 83 -5.15 6.32 -10.10
N LEU A 84 -5.98 5.96 -9.13
CA LEU A 84 -6.90 6.87 -8.47
C LEU A 84 -6.18 7.72 -7.43
N ASP A 85 -6.75 8.87 -7.09
CA ASP A 85 -6.23 9.71 -6.00
C ASP A 85 -6.58 9.11 -4.61
N PRO A 86 -5.75 9.36 -3.59
CA PRO A 86 -6.02 8.86 -2.25
C PRO A 86 -7.34 9.41 -1.69
N PRO A 87 -8.12 8.61 -0.95
CA PRO A 87 -9.35 9.09 -0.33
C PRO A 87 -9.06 10.15 0.75
N ILE A 88 -10.07 10.96 1.07
CA ILE A 88 -9.92 12.14 1.93
C ILE A 88 -9.41 11.80 3.34
N GLU A 89 -9.78 10.64 3.88
CA GLU A 89 -9.32 10.14 5.18
C GLU A 89 -7.81 9.89 5.15
N LEU A 90 -7.32 9.23 4.09
CA LEU A 90 -5.90 8.98 3.92
C LEU A 90 -5.14 10.27 3.66
N GLN A 91 -5.69 11.19 2.85
CA GLN A 91 -5.10 12.53 2.68
C GLN A 91 -4.98 13.29 4.01
N LYS A 92 -5.98 13.18 4.90
CA LYS A 92 -5.95 13.79 6.24
C LYS A 92 -4.88 13.16 7.13
N TYR A 93 -4.73 11.84 7.08
CA TYR A 93 -3.68 11.12 7.81
C TYR A 93 -2.28 11.51 7.33
N LEU A 94 -2.09 11.56 6.00
CA LEU A 94 -0.81 11.87 5.36
C LEU A 94 -0.40 13.34 5.50
N LYS A 95 -1.34 14.25 5.72
CA LYS A 95 -1.01 15.67 5.97
C LYS A 95 -0.41 15.84 7.36
N ASP A 96 0.88 16.13 7.40
CA ASP A 96 1.53 16.62 8.62
C ASP A 96 0.97 18.00 8.97
N LYS A 97 0.42 18.16 10.18
CA LYS A 97 -0.15 19.44 10.65
C LYS A 97 0.90 20.55 10.75
N ASN A 98 2.18 20.20 10.83
CA ASN A 98 3.28 21.14 11.07
C ASN A 98 4.16 21.39 9.83
N LYS A 99 3.94 20.66 8.73
CA LYS A 99 4.80 20.72 7.54
C LYS A 99 3.97 20.63 6.26
N LYS A 100 4.28 21.48 5.28
CA LYS A 100 3.69 21.35 3.94
C LYS A 100 4.32 20.13 3.25
N SER A 101 3.59 19.02 3.19
CA SER A 101 3.96 17.82 2.42
C SER A 101 3.36 17.86 1.02
N VAL A 102 4.06 17.28 0.05
CA VAL A 102 3.56 17.06 -1.31
C VAL A 102 3.26 15.58 -1.45
N ILE A 103 2.02 15.26 -1.85
CA ILE A 103 1.61 13.89 -2.18
C ILE A 103 1.86 13.70 -3.67
N GLU A 104 2.76 12.80 -4.00
CA GLU A 104 3.01 12.35 -5.36
C GLU A 104 2.28 11.03 -5.58
N CYS A 105 1.23 11.07 -6.42
CA CYS A 105 0.59 9.87 -6.94
C CYS A 105 1.51 9.27 -7.99
N GLN A 106 2.08 8.10 -7.73
CA GLN A 106 3.02 7.49 -8.66
C GLN A 106 2.38 6.29 -9.36
N HIS A 107 2.29 6.39 -10.69
CA HIS A 107 1.68 5.36 -11.52
C HIS A 107 2.65 4.19 -11.81
N PHE A 108 3.95 4.34 -11.55
CA PHE A 108 4.95 3.31 -11.81
C PHE A 108 6.22 3.55 -10.98
N PHE A 109 6.51 2.68 -10.00
CA PHE A 109 7.84 2.59 -9.39
C PHE A 109 8.47 1.26 -9.76
N PHE A 110 9.52 1.30 -10.58
CA PHE A 110 10.40 0.18 -10.88
C PHE A 110 11.74 0.42 -10.19
N VAL A 111 11.85 0.10 -8.89
CA VAL A 111 13.05 -0.49 -8.30
C VAL A 111 12.62 -1.21 -7.01
N HIS A 112 12.68 -2.55 -7.02
CA HIS A 112 12.66 -3.39 -5.82
C HIS A 112 11.37 -3.49 -4.98
N LEU A 113 10.19 -3.45 -5.60
CA LEU A 113 8.95 -3.88 -4.93
C LEU A 113 8.22 -4.91 -5.79
N SER A 114 8.62 -6.18 -5.64
CA SER A 114 7.83 -7.35 -6.01
C SER A 114 6.50 -7.46 -5.24
N VAL A 115 6.17 -6.52 -4.35
CA VAL A 115 4.87 -6.46 -3.65
C VAL A 115 3.82 -5.68 -4.45
N SER A 116 4.23 -4.68 -5.25
CA SER A 116 3.29 -3.82 -5.96
C SER A 116 2.69 -4.50 -7.20
N GLN A 117 3.36 -5.52 -7.74
CA GLN A 117 2.86 -6.34 -8.85
C GLN A 117 2.05 -7.56 -8.39
N ILE A 118 1.97 -7.82 -7.08
CA ILE A 118 1.18 -8.91 -6.51
C ILE A 118 -0.08 -8.30 -5.88
N TYR A 119 -0.91 -7.66 -6.70
CA TYR A 119 -2.27 -7.22 -6.33
C TYR A 119 -2.33 -5.96 -5.44
N CYS A 120 -2.10 -4.80 -6.06
CA CYS A 120 -3.10 -3.72 -5.94
C CYS A 120 -4.12 -3.93 -7.06
#